data_AF-A0A812B5K9-F1
#
_entry.id   AF-A0A812B5K9-F1
#
_cell.length_a   1.000
_cell.length_b   1.000
_cell.length_c   1.000
_cell.angle_alpha   90.00
_cell.angle_beta   90.00
_cell.angle_gamma   90.00
#
_symmetry.space_group_name_H-M   'P 1'
#
loop_
_entity.id
_entity.type
_entity.pdbx_description
1 polymer ?
#
loop_
_entity_poly.entity_id
_entity_poly.type
_entity_poly.pdbx_seq_one_letter_code
_entity_poly.pdbx_strand_id
1 'polypeptide(L)'
;MTSFFSGFVIFMILGYMSQHSNLPISEVATQGPGLVFVVYPEAIATLPGATFWALIFFLMLLTLGLDSSFGGSEAILTALSDEFQWLRRHRELFVAMLFTVYFVVGLASCAQFNIVFGLVAYQPLKYDDYEYPWPANFIGWCVALSSILCIPGFAIFGMLTTPGTFKEVRKQWLTIRRDKKTLDEFLSFFLSF
;
A
#
# COMPACT_ATOMS: atom_id res chain seq x y z
N MET A 1 -4.73 7.13 18.08
CA MET A 1 -6.08 7.06 18.70
C MET A 1 -7.00 6.15 17.90
N THR A 2 -7.14 6.33 16.57
CA THR A 2 -7.98 5.49 15.69
C THR A 2 -7.70 3.98 15.81
N SER A 3 -6.43 3.56 15.82
CA SER A 3 -6.07 2.13 15.95
C SER A 3 -6.43 1.53 17.31
N PHE A 4 -6.38 2.33 18.39
CA PHE A 4 -6.76 1.88 19.74
C PHE A 4 -8.27 1.67 19.84
N PHE A 5 -9.07 2.62 19.35
CA PHE A 5 -10.53 2.49 19.28
C PHE A 5 -10.97 1.37 18.35
N SER A 6 -10.33 1.25 17.17
CA SER A 6 -10.58 0.15 16.24
C SER A 6 -10.29 -1.21 16.89
N GLY A 7 -9.16 -1.34 17.60
CA GLY A 7 -8.83 -2.57 18.34
C GLY A 7 -9.89 -2.94 19.37
N PHE A 8 -10.39 -1.96 20.14
CA PHE A 8 -11.47 -2.19 21.11
C PHE A 8 -12.77 -2.69 20.44
N VAL A 9 -13.20 -2.03 19.36
CA VAL A 9 -14.37 -2.45 18.58
C VAL A 9 -14.16 -3.85 18.00
N ILE A 10 -12.94 -4.15 17.56
CA ILE A 10 -12.60 -5.42 16.95
C ILE A 10 -12.74 -6.57 17.97
N PHE A 11 -12.09 -6.44 19.12
CA PHE A 11 -12.14 -7.45 20.17
C PHE A 11 -13.52 -7.59 20.81
N MET A 12 -14.33 -6.53 20.85
CA MET A 12 -15.71 -6.59 21.33
C MET A 12 -16.58 -7.51 20.45
N ILE A 13 -16.50 -7.36 19.12
CA ILE A 13 -17.24 -8.18 18.16
C ILE A 13 -16.74 -9.63 18.19
N LEU A 14 -15.42 -9.84 18.30
CA LEU A 14 -14.84 -11.18 18.41
C LEU A 14 -15.24 -11.89 19.71
N GLY A 15 -15.28 -11.17 20.83
CA GLY A 15 -15.76 -11.73 22.11
C GLY A 15 -17.23 -12.16 22.03
N TYR A 16 -18.06 -11.34 21.38
CA TYR A 16 -19.46 -11.69 21.12
C TYR A 16 -19.59 -12.95 20.24
N MET A 17 -18.83 -13.04 19.14
CA MET A 17 -18.85 -14.22 18.26
C MET A 17 -18.33 -15.50 18.92
N SER A 18 -17.30 -15.41 19.76
CA SER A 18 -16.77 -16.56 20.51
C SER A 18 -17.81 -17.12 21.48
N GLN A 19 -18.56 -16.25 22.17
CA GLN A 19 -19.64 -16.70 23.06
C GLN A 19 -20.81 -17.32 22.29
N HIS A 20 -21.16 -16.77 21.12
CA HIS A 20 -22.27 -17.30 20.31
C HIS A 20 -21.91 -18.63 19.62
N SER A 21 -20.67 -18.77 19.17
CA SER A 21 -20.22 -19.94 18.39
C SER A 21 -19.61 -21.05 19.26
N ASN A 22 -19.41 -20.82 20.57
CA ASN A 22 -18.69 -21.71 21.49
C ASN A 22 -17.29 -22.12 21.00
N LEU A 23 -16.68 -21.32 20.13
CA LEU A 23 -15.33 -21.53 19.62
C LEU A 23 -14.35 -20.64 20.40
N PRO A 24 -13.12 -21.13 20.66
CA PRO A 24 -12.10 -20.34 21.35
C PRO A 24 -11.76 -19.08 20.55
N ILE A 25 -11.45 -17.97 21.25
CA ILE A 25 -11.12 -16.67 20.64
C ILE A 25 -9.98 -16.77 19.61
N SER A 26 -9.06 -17.74 19.76
CA SER A 26 -7.95 -17.99 18.86
C SER A 26 -8.38 -18.46 17.46
N GLU A 27 -9.53 -19.10 17.33
CA GLU A 27 -10.05 -19.56 16.04
C GLU A 27 -10.83 -18.46 15.30
N VAL A 28 -11.53 -17.60 16.04
CA VAL A 28 -12.25 -16.44 15.46
C VAL A 28 -11.33 -15.23 15.20
N ALA A 29 -10.25 -15.08 15.97
CA ALA A 29 -9.27 -13.99 15.82
C ALA A 29 -8.19 -14.31 14.79
N THR A 30 -8.59 -14.70 13.59
CA THR A 30 -7.64 -14.86 12.47
C THR A 30 -7.09 -13.49 12.02
N GLN A 31 -5.84 -13.46 11.54
CA GLN A 31 -5.22 -12.21 11.06
C GLN A 31 -5.44 -12.02 9.56
N GLY A 32 -5.58 -10.77 9.13
CA GLY A 32 -5.65 -10.40 7.72
C GLY A 32 -7.08 -10.29 7.17
N PRO A 33 -7.27 -10.41 5.84
CA PRO A 33 -8.53 -10.11 5.18
C PRO A 33 -9.67 -11.07 5.56
N GLY A 34 -9.36 -12.32 5.91
CA GLY A 34 -10.37 -13.32 6.31
C GLY A 34 -11.19 -12.90 7.53
N LEU A 35 -10.56 -12.21 8.48
CA LEU A 35 -11.24 -11.64 9.64
C LEU A 35 -12.40 -10.72 9.20
N VAL A 36 -12.06 -9.71 8.40
CA VAL A 36 -12.95 -8.63 7.99
C VAL A 36 -14.01 -9.07 6.97
N PHE A 37 -13.73 -10.08 6.14
CA PHE A 37 -14.65 -10.54 5.08
C PHE A 37 -15.44 -11.81 5.42
N VAL A 38 -15.12 -12.52 6.52
CA VAL A 38 -15.83 -13.73 6.94
C VAL A 38 -16.42 -13.54 8.33
N VAL A 39 -15.58 -13.31 9.34
CA VAL A 39 -15.99 -13.28 10.76
C VAL A 39 -16.86 -12.06 11.08
N TYR A 40 -16.53 -10.88 10.53
CA TYR A 40 -17.30 -9.65 10.79
C TYR A 40 -18.69 -9.65 10.16
N PRO A 41 -18.86 -9.98 8.86
CA PRO A 41 -20.18 -10.09 8.26
C PRO A 41 -21.05 -11.12 8.96
N GLU A 42 -20.46 -12.23 9.41
CA GLU A 42 -21.16 -13.26 10.19
C GLU A 42 -21.68 -12.72 11.53
N ALA A 43 -20.86 -11.97 12.26
CA ALA A 43 -21.26 -11.31 13.50
C ALA A 43 -22.35 -10.25 13.29
N ILE A 44 -22.24 -9.48 12.20
CA ILE A 44 -23.19 -8.43 11.87
C ILE A 44 -24.55 -9.03 11.46
N ALA A 45 -24.55 -10.21 10.84
CA ALA A 45 -25.76 -10.91 10.42
C ALA A 45 -26.65 -11.36 11.58
N THR A 46 -26.10 -11.53 12.79
CA THR A 46 -26.89 -11.90 13.98
C THR A 46 -27.56 -10.70 14.66
N LEU A 47 -27.16 -9.47 14.30
CA LEU A 47 -27.72 -8.25 14.88
C LEU A 47 -29.07 -7.88 14.23
N PRO A 48 -30.05 -7.37 15.00
CA PRO A 48 -31.28 -6.83 14.42
C PRO A 48 -30.95 -5.62 13.53
N GLY A 49 -31.44 -5.64 12.30
CA GLY A 49 -31.11 -4.61 11.29
C GLY A 49 -29.73 -4.82 10.63
N ALA A 50 -29.26 -6.06 10.53
CA ALA A 50 -27.98 -6.46 9.93
C ALA A 50 -27.59 -5.72 8.64
N THR A 51 -28.55 -5.46 7.75
CA THR A 51 -28.31 -4.74 6.48
C THR A 51 -27.75 -3.33 6.68
N PHE A 52 -28.24 -2.60 7.68
CA PHE A 52 -27.75 -1.25 7.99
C PHE A 52 -26.30 -1.28 8.49
N TRP A 53 -26.01 -2.18 9.43
CA TRP A 53 -24.68 -2.35 10.01
C TRP A 53 -23.66 -2.84 8.98
N ALA A 54 -24.06 -3.77 8.10
CA ALA A 54 -23.20 -4.28 7.03
C ALA A 54 -22.84 -3.17 6.03
N LEU A 55 -23.80 -2.33 5.64
CA LEU A 55 -23.55 -1.20 4.74
C LEU A 55 -22.53 -0.21 5.32
N ILE A 56 -22.70 0.18 6.58
CA ILE A 56 -21.76 1.11 7.24
C ILE A 56 -20.37 0.48 7.38
N PHE A 57 -20.31 -0.81 7.72
CA PHE A 57 -19.06 -1.54 7.85
C PHE A 57 -18.30 -1.63 6.51
N PHE A 58 -18.96 -2.04 5.43
CA PHE A 58 -18.33 -2.11 4.12
C PHE A 58 -18.02 -0.73 3.54
N LEU A 59 -18.86 0.27 3.79
CA LEU A 59 -18.57 1.65 3.41
C LEU A 59 -17.32 2.17 4.11
N MET A 60 -17.15 1.87 5.41
CA MET A 60 -15.96 2.21 6.18
C MET A 60 -14.71 1.53 5.61
N LEU A 61 -14.77 0.24 5.27
CA LEU A 61 -13.63 -0.45 4.65
C LEU A 61 -13.28 0.15 3.29
N LEU A 62 -14.29 0.52 2.51
CA LEU A 62 -14.13 1.15 1.22
C LEU A 62 -13.46 2.53 1.37
N THR A 63 -13.90 3.38 2.30
CA THR A 63 -13.27 4.68 2.52
C THR A 63 -11.84 4.55 3.04
N LEU A 64 -11.56 3.63 3.98
CA LEU A 64 -10.20 3.36 4.44
C LEU A 64 -9.27 2.92 3.29
N GLY A 65 -9.77 2.07 2.40
CA GLY A 65 -9.04 1.63 1.22
C GLY A 65 -8.80 2.75 0.20
N LEU A 66 -9.83 3.56 -0.06
CA LEU A 66 -9.75 4.68 -1.02
C LEU A 66 -8.81 5.78 -0.53
N ASP A 67 -8.93 6.22 0.73
CA ASP A 67 -8.08 7.28 1.29
C ASP A 67 -6.60 6.91 1.21
N SER A 68 -6.27 5.66 1.56
CA SER A 68 -4.89 5.16 1.47
C SER A 68 -4.40 5.05 0.01
N SER A 69 -5.28 4.64 -0.91
CA SER A 69 -4.93 4.49 -2.33
C SER A 69 -4.65 5.84 -2.98
N PHE A 70 -5.46 6.86 -2.66
CA PHE A 70 -5.21 8.22 -3.13
C PHE A 70 -3.89 8.76 -2.62
N GLY A 71 -3.59 8.63 -1.32
CA GLY A 71 -2.29 9.06 -0.78
C GLY A 71 -1.09 8.37 -1.43
N GLY A 72 -1.17 7.06 -1.68
CA GLY A 72 -0.10 6.31 -2.36
C GLY A 72 0.10 6.74 -3.81
N SER A 73 -0.99 6.86 -4.57
CA SER A 73 -0.94 7.32 -5.96
C SER A 73 -0.47 8.77 -6.09
N GLU A 74 -0.91 9.66 -5.20
CA GLU A 74 -0.50 11.06 -5.16
C GLU A 74 1.00 11.21 -4.87
N ALA A 75 1.56 10.39 -3.97
CA ALA A 75 2.99 10.38 -3.68
C ALA A 75 3.81 10.04 -4.93
N ILE A 76 3.41 9.00 -5.69
CA ILE A 76 4.06 8.60 -6.95
C ILE A 76 3.91 9.70 -8.00
N LEU A 77 2.70 10.24 -8.15
CA LEU A 77 2.41 11.31 -9.10
C LEU A 77 3.26 12.55 -8.82
N THR A 78 3.41 12.92 -7.55
CA THR A 78 4.20 14.08 -7.11
C THR A 78 5.68 13.84 -7.36
N ALA A 79 6.23 12.71 -6.93
CA ALA A 79 7.63 12.37 -7.15
C ALA A 79 8.02 12.40 -8.63
N LEU A 80 7.22 11.78 -9.51
CA LEU A 80 7.49 11.76 -10.95
C LEU A 80 7.26 13.12 -11.63
N SER A 81 6.29 13.91 -11.13
CA SER A 81 6.04 15.27 -11.64
C SER A 81 7.11 16.29 -11.21
N ASP A 82 7.83 16.02 -10.12
CA ASP A 82 8.92 16.86 -9.63
C ASP A 82 10.23 16.58 -10.34
N GLU A 83 10.47 15.34 -10.78
CA GLU A 83 11.67 14.97 -11.53
C GLU A 83 11.56 15.32 -13.02
N PHE A 84 10.36 15.24 -13.61
CA PHE A 84 10.14 15.50 -15.04
C PHE A 84 9.22 16.71 -15.28
N GLN A 85 9.81 17.85 -15.63
CA GLN A 85 9.07 19.09 -15.98
C GLN A 85 8.09 18.93 -17.16
N TRP A 86 8.35 17.98 -18.07
CA TRP A 86 7.43 17.67 -19.17
C TRP A 86 6.17 16.91 -18.71
N LEU A 87 6.31 15.98 -17.76
CA LEU A 87 5.20 15.25 -17.13
C LEU A 87 4.29 16.20 -16.34
N ARG A 88 4.89 17.19 -15.66
CA ARG A 88 4.16 18.24 -14.93
C ARG A 88 3.21 19.04 -15.83
N ARG A 89 3.60 19.30 -17.09
CA ARG A 89 2.79 20.07 -18.05
C ARG A 89 1.62 19.26 -18.63
N HIS A 90 1.72 17.94 -18.68
CA HIS A 90 0.69 17.03 -19.20
C HIS A 90 0.16 16.10 -18.09
N ARG A 91 -0.02 16.63 -16.88
CA ARG A 91 -0.34 15.85 -15.67
C ARG A 91 -1.60 14.99 -15.84
N GLU A 92 -2.61 15.48 -16.55
CA GLU A 92 -3.86 14.73 -16.79
C GLU A 92 -3.63 13.45 -17.61
N LEU A 93 -2.84 13.53 -18.69
CA LEU A 93 -2.48 12.36 -19.50
C LEU A 93 -1.62 11.38 -18.72
N PHE A 94 -0.73 11.89 -17.88
CA PHE A 94 0.12 11.05 -17.02
C PHE A 94 -0.69 10.29 -15.98
N VAL A 95 -1.63 10.96 -15.30
CA VAL A 95 -2.56 10.33 -14.36
C VAL A 95 -3.42 9.28 -15.06
N ALA A 96 -3.98 9.58 -16.23
CA ALA A 96 -4.76 8.63 -17.01
C ALA A 96 -3.94 7.38 -17.42
N MET A 97 -2.69 7.57 -17.84
CA MET A 97 -1.78 6.47 -18.17
C MET A 97 -1.49 5.60 -16.94
N LEU A 98 -1.22 6.21 -15.79
CA LEU A 98 -0.95 5.50 -14.54
C LEU A 98 -2.17 4.68 -14.07
N PHE A 99 -3.38 5.24 -14.11
CA PHE A 99 -4.60 4.49 -13.81
C PHE A 99 -4.89 3.37 -14.82
N THR A 100 -4.57 3.58 -16.10
CA THR A 100 -4.70 2.53 -17.12
C THR A 100 -3.76 1.36 -16.83
N VAL A 101 -2.51 1.64 -16.46
CA VAL A 101 -1.54 0.60 -16.05
C VAL A 101 -2.03 -0.13 -14.80
N TYR A 102 -2.52 0.60 -13.78
CA TYR A 102 -3.11 -0.02 -12.58
C TYR A 102 -4.33 -0.89 -12.89
N PHE A 103 -5.18 -0.47 -13.83
CA PHE A 103 -6.33 -1.25 -14.25
C PHE A 103 -5.91 -2.57 -14.91
N VAL A 104 -4.92 -2.55 -15.80
CA VAL A 104 -4.41 -3.77 -16.48
C VAL A 104 -3.76 -4.72 -15.48
N VAL A 105 -2.92 -4.21 -14.57
CA VAL A 105 -2.28 -5.03 -13.52
C VAL A 105 -3.34 -5.57 -12.54
N GLY A 106 -4.33 -4.76 -12.17
CA GLY A 106 -5.45 -5.17 -11.33
C GLY A 106 -6.31 -6.26 -11.97
N LEU A 107 -6.54 -6.17 -13.29
CA LEU A 107 -7.26 -7.20 -14.03
C LEU A 107 -6.51 -8.55 -14.00
N ALA A 108 -5.18 -8.52 -14.14
CA ALA A 108 -4.34 -9.71 -14.04
C ALA A 108 -4.38 -10.32 -12.62
N SER A 109 -4.31 -9.50 -11.58
CA SER A 109 -4.36 -9.98 -10.19
C SER A 109 -5.73 -10.54 -9.81
N CYS A 110 -6.83 -9.95 -10.29
CA CYS A 110 -8.18 -10.49 -10.12
C CYS A 110 -8.35 -11.87 -10.77
N ALA A 111 -7.77 -12.08 -11.95
CA ALA A 111 -7.81 -13.37 -12.63
C ALA A 111 -7.04 -14.44 -11.83
N GLN A 112 -5.85 -14.11 -11.31
CA GLN A 112 -5.07 -15.02 -10.47
C GLN A 112 -5.74 -15.28 -9.11
N PHE A 113 -6.32 -14.25 -8.48
CA PHE A 113 -7.04 -14.41 -7.22
C PHE A 113 -8.22 -15.36 -7.36
N ASN A 114 -9.06 -15.23 -8.40
CA ASN A 114 -10.21 -16.12 -8.58
C ASN A 114 -9.79 -17.58 -8.85
N ILE A 115 -8.71 -17.78 -9.61
CA ILE A 115 -8.17 -19.13 -9.86
C ILE A 115 -7.59 -19.74 -8.58
N VAL A 116 -6.82 -18.97 -7.81
CA VAL A 116 -6.22 -19.44 -6.56
C VAL A 116 -7.30 -19.65 -5.49
N PHE A 117 -8.25 -18.74 -5.32
CA PHE A 117 -9.36 -18.88 -4.35
C PHE A 117 -10.31 -20.01 -4.75
N GLY A 118 -10.55 -20.23 -6.04
CA GLY A 118 -11.30 -21.39 -6.55
C GLY A 118 -10.59 -22.73 -6.33
N LEU A 119 -9.25 -22.75 -6.36
CA LEU A 119 -8.44 -23.92 -6.00
C LEU A 119 -8.31 -24.11 -4.47
N VAL A 120 -8.31 -23.02 -3.69
CA VAL A 120 -8.14 -22.99 -2.22
C VAL A 120 -9.45 -23.19 -1.45
N ALA A 121 -10.62 -22.97 -2.08
CA ALA A 121 -11.93 -23.24 -1.49
C ALA A 121 -12.29 -24.74 -1.38
N TYR A 122 -11.39 -25.65 -1.80
CA TYR A 122 -11.43 -27.07 -1.43
C TYR A 122 -10.82 -27.22 -0.02
N GLN A 123 -11.65 -27.12 1.02
CA GLN A 123 -11.27 -26.93 2.43
C GLN A 123 -10.83 -28.23 3.17
N PRO A 124 -10.04 -28.15 4.28
CA PRO A 124 -10.09 -27.07 5.27
C PRO A 124 -8.79 -26.33 5.61
N LEU A 125 -9.01 -25.11 6.09
CA LEU A 125 -8.08 -24.20 6.79
C LEU A 125 -6.84 -24.86 7.40
N LYS A 126 -5.66 -24.50 6.90
CA LYS A 126 -4.45 -24.33 7.73
C LYS A 126 -3.53 -23.25 7.17
N TYR A 127 -3.52 -22.12 7.86
CA TYR A 127 -2.45 -21.12 7.84
C TYR A 127 -1.40 -21.58 8.87
N ASP A 128 -0.47 -22.44 8.44
CA ASP A 128 0.76 -22.75 9.19
C ASP A 128 1.82 -23.39 8.24
N ASP A 129 1.44 -24.27 7.30
CA ASP A 129 2.38 -25.06 6.44
C ASP A 129 2.26 -24.83 4.91
N TYR A 130 1.78 -23.67 4.43
CA TYR A 130 1.72 -23.40 2.98
C TYR A 130 3.04 -22.79 2.48
N GLU A 131 3.98 -23.65 2.05
CA GLU A 131 5.19 -23.20 1.38
C GLU A 131 4.84 -22.60 0.01
N TYR A 132 4.99 -21.28 -0.09
CA TYR A 132 4.81 -20.56 -1.35
C TYR A 132 5.78 -21.14 -2.40
N PRO A 133 5.30 -21.49 -3.61
CA PRO A 133 6.13 -22.18 -4.60
C PRO A 133 7.33 -21.30 -4.98
N TRP A 134 8.49 -21.94 -5.18
CA TRP A 134 9.77 -21.27 -5.41
C TRP A 134 9.76 -20.13 -6.46
N PRO A 135 9.03 -20.22 -7.61
CA PRO A 135 8.95 -19.12 -8.57
C PRO A 135 8.35 -17.84 -7.97
N ALA A 136 7.40 -17.99 -7.04
CA ALA A 136 6.69 -16.88 -6.46
C ALA A 136 7.54 -16.21 -5.34
N ASN A 137 8.36 -17.00 -4.63
CA ASN A 137 9.43 -16.47 -3.78
C ASN A 137 10.47 -15.69 -4.60
N PHE A 138 10.89 -16.21 -5.75
CA PHE A 138 11.86 -15.52 -6.61
C PHE A 138 11.32 -14.17 -7.11
N ILE A 139 10.06 -14.13 -7.57
CA ILE A 139 9.41 -12.87 -7.97
C ILE A 139 9.37 -11.88 -6.81
N GLY A 140 9.01 -12.33 -5.60
CA GLY A 140 9.00 -11.48 -4.40
C GLY A 140 10.36 -10.85 -4.11
N TRP A 141 11.43 -11.65 -4.14
CA TRP A 141 12.79 -11.16 -3.95
C TRP A 141 13.25 -10.23 -5.07
N CYS A 142 12.89 -10.48 -6.33
CA CYS A 142 13.21 -9.58 -7.44
C CYS A 142 12.53 -8.21 -7.29
N VAL A 143 11.25 -8.18 -6.90
CA VAL A 143 10.51 -6.92 -6.65
C VAL A 143 11.09 -6.18 -5.44
N ALA A 144 11.46 -6.90 -4.37
CA ALA A 144 12.08 -6.30 -3.20
C ALA A 144 13.48 -5.71 -3.52
N LEU A 145 14.31 -6.46 -4.25
CA LEU A 145 15.65 -6.03 -4.64
C LEU A 145 15.63 -4.86 -5.63
N SER A 146 14.62 -4.78 -6.49
CA SER A 146 14.42 -3.65 -7.41
C SER A 146 14.40 -2.32 -6.67
N SER A 147 13.58 -2.18 -5.62
CA SER A 147 13.49 -0.94 -4.83
C SER A 147 14.78 -0.63 -4.07
N ILE A 148 15.45 -1.66 -3.54
CA ILE A 148 16.67 -1.51 -2.73
C ILE A 148 17.88 -1.11 -3.61
N LEU A 149 17.99 -1.64 -4.83
CA LEU A 149 19.10 -1.37 -5.76
C LEU A 149 19.03 0.03 -6.40
N CYS A 150 17.87 0.69 -6.41
CA CYS A 150 17.73 2.05 -6.92
C CYS A 150 18.65 3.06 -6.20
N ILE A 151 18.85 2.90 -4.89
CA ILE A 151 19.67 3.80 -4.07
C ILE A 151 21.18 3.67 -4.40
N PRO A 152 21.81 2.47 -4.32
CA PRO A 152 23.21 2.32 -4.70
C PRO A 152 23.43 2.54 -6.20
N GLY A 153 22.46 2.21 -7.06
CA GLY A 153 22.52 2.48 -8.49
C GLY A 153 22.64 3.97 -8.80
N PHE A 154 21.80 4.81 -8.18
CA PHE A 154 21.90 6.27 -8.31
C PHE A 154 23.22 6.82 -7.75
N ALA A 155 23.70 6.28 -6.63
CA ALA A 155 24.97 6.70 -6.05
C ALA A 155 26.15 6.40 -6.99
N ILE A 156 26.21 5.21 -7.57
CA ILE A 156 27.27 4.81 -8.53
C ILE A 156 27.18 5.64 -9.80
N PHE A 157 25.98 5.85 -10.35
CA PHE A 157 25.78 6.69 -11.53
C PHE A 157 26.23 8.13 -11.27
N GLY A 158 25.87 8.70 -10.11
CA GLY A 158 26.31 10.02 -9.68
C GLY A 158 27.83 10.14 -9.59
N MET A 159 28.50 9.09 -9.10
CA MET A 159 29.97 9.03 -8.99
C MET A 159 30.69 8.88 -10.33
N LEU A 160 30.09 8.19 -11.31
CA LEU A 160 30.70 8.01 -12.64
C LEU A 160 30.50 9.21 -13.57
N THR A 161 29.43 9.98 -13.36
CA THR A 161 29.08 11.11 -14.25
C THR A 161 29.67 12.44 -13.79
N THR A 162 30.18 12.53 -12.54
CA THR A 162 30.85 13.75 -12.05
C THR A 162 32.36 13.72 -12.36
N PRO A 163 32.87 14.67 -13.17
CA PRO A 163 34.32 14.78 -13.39
C PRO A 163 34.98 15.34 -12.13
N GLY A 164 35.79 14.54 -11.45
CA GLY A 164 36.55 14.96 -10.26
C GLY A 164 37.17 13.78 -9.49
N THR A 165 38.08 14.07 -8.56
CA THR A 165 38.73 13.04 -7.72
C THR A 165 37.74 12.52 -6.66
N PHE A 166 37.79 11.23 -6.28
CA PHE A 166 36.87 10.61 -5.30
C PHE A 166 36.65 11.42 -4.00
N LYS A 167 37.68 12.13 -3.51
CA LYS A 167 37.58 12.97 -2.30
C LYS A 167 36.81 14.27 -2.53
N GLU A 168 36.87 14.86 -3.72
CA GLU A 168 36.14 16.08 -4.09
C GLU A 168 34.66 15.79 -4.32
N VAL A 169 34.35 14.74 -5.08
CA VAL A 169 32.97 14.28 -5.31
C VAL A 169 32.30 13.97 -3.97
N ARG A 170 32.94 13.17 -3.11
CA ARG A 170 32.41 12.87 -1.77
C ARG A 170 32.19 14.12 -0.90
N LYS A 171 33.12 15.09 -0.95
CA LYS A 171 32.99 16.36 -0.20
C LYS A 171 31.85 17.22 -0.74
N GLN A 172 31.64 17.21 -2.06
CA GLN A 172 30.60 17.98 -2.75
C GLN A 172 29.20 17.39 -2.52
N TRP A 173 29.06 16.07 -2.40
CA TRP A 173 27.81 15.42 -2.00
C TRP A 173 27.49 15.59 -0.50
N LEU A 174 28.52 15.65 0.36
CA LEU A 174 28.36 15.93 1.80
C LEU A 174 28.06 17.41 2.09
N THR A 175 28.54 18.33 1.25
CA THR A 175 28.11 19.73 1.29
C THR A 175 26.79 19.87 0.53
N ILE A 176 25.69 19.66 1.24
CA ILE A 176 24.32 19.90 0.77
C ILE A 176 24.28 21.13 -0.15
N ARG A 177 23.84 20.94 -1.41
CA ARG A 177 23.31 22.01 -2.26
C ARG A 177 22.13 22.63 -1.52
N ARG A 178 22.41 23.55 -0.60
CA ARG A 178 21.48 24.63 -0.28
C ARG A 178 21.57 25.58 -1.46
N ASP A 179 20.99 25.16 -2.58
CA ASP A 179 20.84 26.05 -3.73
C ASP A 179 19.84 27.12 -3.29
N LYS A 180 20.37 28.30 -2.95
CA LYS A 180 19.59 29.44 -2.45
C LYS A 180 18.46 29.79 -3.43
N LYS A 181 18.61 29.50 -4.72
CA LYS A 181 17.59 29.75 -5.75
C LYS A 181 16.25 29.06 -5.48
N THR A 182 16.25 27.83 -4.99
CA THR A 182 15.01 27.06 -4.75
C THR A 182 14.28 27.52 -3.50
N LEU A 183 15.02 28.01 -2.50
CA LEU A 183 14.47 28.62 -1.28
C LEU A 183 13.91 30.02 -1.55
N ASP A 184 14.58 30.81 -2.40
CA ASP A 184 14.14 32.15 -2.77
C ASP A 184 12.87 32.13 -3.65
N GLU A 185 12.73 31.16 -4.57
CA GLU A 185 11.49 30.94 -5.31
C GLU A 185 10.32 30.51 -4.40
N PHE A 186 10.58 29.61 -3.45
CA PHE A 186 9.56 29.13 -2.49
C PHE A 186 9.11 30.24 -1.52
N LEU A 187 10.03 31.11 -1.08
CA LEU A 187 9.73 32.30 -0.27
C LEU A 187 8.95 33.36 -1.06
N SER A 188 9.27 33.56 -2.35
CA SER A 188 8.53 34.50 -3.22
C SER A 188 7.09 34.05 -3.47
N PHE A 189 6.85 32.75 -3.55
CA PHE A 189 5.52 32.16 -3.69
C PHE A 189 4.69 32.31 -2.40
N PHE A 190 5.31 32.14 -1.23
CA PHE A 190 4.65 32.31 0.07
C PHE A 190 4.39 33.78 0.46
N LEU A 191 5.20 34.73 0.00
CA LEU A 191 5.00 36.16 0.24
C LEU A 191 3.98 36.82 -0.71
N SER A 192 3.49 36.07 -1.71
CA SER A 192 2.47 36.52 -2.66
C SER A 192 1.06 36.03 -2.30
N PHE A 193 0.87 35.38 -1.15
CA PHE A 193 -0.42 34.96 -0.59
C PHE A 193 -0.59 35.60 0.80
#